data_AF-A0A9D2VML4-F1
#
_entry.id   AF-A0A9D2VML4-F1
#
_cell.length_a   1.000
_cell.length_b   1.000
_cell.length_c   1.000
_cell.angle_alpha   90.00
_cell.angle_beta   90.00
_cell.angle_gamma   90.00
#
_symmetry.space_group_name_H-M   'P 1'
#
loop_
_entity.id
_entity.type
_entity.pdbx_description
1 polymer ?
#
loop_
_entity_poly.entity_id
_entity_poly.type
_entity_poly.pdbx_seq_one_letter_code
_entity_poly.pdbx_strand_id
1 'polypeptide(L)'
;MIKELVKDEALLSKPCEAATADDVDVAQDLLDTLASLEDAACLAANQIGVAKSIVAYLDENDEAHVMYNPVLKLALGAFKTTEGCLTRDEESKVTRFDRIKVAYDELADGALKPRKRDFTGWTAQIVQHMIDHCKGKLV
;
A
#
# COMPACT_ATOMS: atom_id res chain seq x y z
N MET A 1 -0.91 -16.78 4.01
CA MET A 1 -1.81 -17.09 5.15
C MET A 1 -2.63 -15.84 5.45
N ILE A 2 -3.94 -15.98 5.69
CA ILE A 2 -4.78 -14.84 6.12
C ILE A 2 -4.31 -14.33 7.50
N LYS A 3 -4.09 -13.02 7.62
CA LYS A 3 -3.64 -12.35 8.85
C LYS A 3 -4.75 -11.49 9.45
N GLU A 4 -4.66 -11.29 10.77
CA GLU A 4 -5.49 -10.31 11.46
C GLU A 4 -4.96 -8.89 11.23
N LEU A 5 -5.87 -7.92 11.20
CA LEU A 5 -5.54 -6.51 11.07
C LEU A 5 -5.07 -5.93 12.41
N VAL A 6 -3.95 -5.22 12.38
CA VAL A 6 -3.40 -4.50 13.53
C VAL A 6 -4.00 -3.11 13.59
N LYS A 7 -4.57 -2.74 14.75
CA LYS A 7 -5.10 -1.39 15.03
C LYS A 7 -4.24 -0.56 15.99
N ASP A 8 -3.10 -1.09 16.43
CA ASP A 8 -2.18 -0.38 17.34
C ASP A 8 -1.47 0.78 16.63
N GLU A 9 -1.89 2.01 16.94
CA GLU A 9 -1.33 3.23 16.35
C GLU A 9 0.18 3.36 16.59
N ALA A 10 0.71 2.89 17.72
CA ALA A 10 2.14 3.02 18.02
C ALA A 10 2.98 2.09 17.14
N LEU A 11 2.43 0.97 16.69
CA LEU A 11 3.05 0.10 15.68
C LEU A 11 2.89 0.70 14.29
N LEU A 12 1.67 1.12 13.94
CA LEU A 12 1.35 1.62 12.60
C LEU A 12 2.01 2.96 12.28
N SER A 13 2.36 3.76 13.29
CA SER A 13 3.00 5.07 13.10
C SER A 13 4.53 4.99 12.92
N LYS A 14 5.12 3.79 12.93
CA LYS A 14 6.55 3.60 12.70
C LYS A 14 6.81 3.48 11.20
N PRO A 15 7.78 4.22 10.64
CA PRO A 15 8.22 4.01 9.27
C PRO A 15 8.66 2.55 9.04
N CYS A 16 8.20 1.95 7.94
CA CYS A 16 8.56 0.59 7.58
C CYS A 16 10.01 0.51 7.10
N GLU A 17 10.63 -0.63 7.35
CA GLU A 17 11.94 -0.96 6.79
C GLU A 17 11.82 -1.29 5.31
N ALA A 18 12.91 -1.09 4.57
CA ALA A 18 12.98 -1.54 3.18
C ALA A 18 12.79 -3.06 3.10
N ALA A 19 12.00 -3.47 2.11
CA ALA A 19 11.75 -4.86 1.79
C ALA A 19 12.75 -5.38 0.76
N THR A 20 12.95 -6.69 0.78
CA THR A 20 13.88 -7.45 -0.04
C THR A 20 13.15 -8.63 -0.69
N ALA A 21 13.84 -9.37 -1.56
CA ALA A 21 13.25 -10.57 -2.17
C ALA A 21 12.95 -11.68 -1.13
N ASP A 22 13.63 -11.67 0.01
CA ASP A 22 13.40 -12.62 1.10
C ASP A 22 12.06 -12.40 1.82
N ASP A 23 11.42 -11.25 1.61
CA ASP A 23 10.12 -10.91 2.20
C ASP A 23 8.92 -11.38 1.34
N VAL A 24 9.12 -12.31 0.40
CA VAL A 24 8.09 -12.83 -0.51
C VAL A 24 6.87 -13.38 0.22
N ASP A 25 7.07 -14.04 1.35
CA ASP A 25 5.97 -14.61 2.14
C ASP A 25 5.05 -13.50 2.69
N VAL A 26 5.59 -12.31 2.98
CA VAL A 26 4.80 -11.15 3.44
C VAL A 26 3.90 -10.64 2.32
N ALA A 27 4.40 -10.60 1.08
CA ALA A 27 3.58 -10.24 -0.08
C ALA A 27 2.45 -11.26 -0.31
N GLN A 28 2.73 -12.56 -0.15
CA GLN A 28 1.69 -13.58 -0.25
C GLN A 28 0.66 -13.46 0.88
N ASP A 29 1.10 -13.20 2.10
CA ASP A 29 0.22 -12.94 3.25
C ASP A 29 -0.70 -11.73 3.00
N LEU A 30 -0.19 -10.67 2.37
CA LEU A 30 -0.98 -9.51 1.96
C LEU A 30 -2.05 -9.87 0.92
N LEU A 31 -1.67 -10.62 -0.12
CA LEU A 31 -2.60 -11.04 -1.17
C LEU A 31 -3.70 -11.94 -0.61
N ASP A 32 -3.34 -12.93 0.19
CA ASP A 32 -4.29 -13.85 0.83
C ASP A 32 -5.26 -13.10 1.76
N THR A 33 -4.73 -12.17 2.56
CA THR A 33 -5.54 -11.38 3.49
C THR A 33 -6.46 -10.43 2.73
N LEU A 34 -5.95 -9.70 1.74
CA LEU A 34 -6.74 -8.79 0.92
C LEU A 34 -7.89 -9.51 0.22
N ALA A 35 -7.63 -10.69 -0.36
CA ALA A 35 -8.66 -11.51 -1.02
C ALA A 35 -9.73 -12.06 -0.05
N SER A 36 -9.45 -12.11 1.25
CA SER A 36 -10.39 -12.58 2.28
C SER A 36 -11.30 -11.47 2.83
N LEU A 37 -10.99 -10.20 2.54
CA LEU A 37 -11.73 -9.05 3.03
C LEU A 37 -12.75 -8.59 2.00
N GLU A 38 -13.99 -8.38 2.43
CA GLU A 38 -15.03 -7.75 1.61
C GLU A 38 -14.76 -6.23 1.53
N ASP A 39 -15.03 -5.64 0.36
CA ASP A 39 -14.89 -4.20 0.08
C ASP A 39 -13.49 -3.58 0.35
N ALA A 40 -12.43 -4.40 0.34
CA ALA A 40 -11.06 -3.94 0.53
C ALA A 40 -10.34 -3.76 -0.82
N ALA A 41 -9.81 -2.56 -1.06
CA ALA A 41 -9.07 -2.25 -2.29
C ALA A 41 -7.54 -2.37 -2.14
N CYS A 42 -7.01 -2.35 -0.91
CA CYS A 42 -5.58 -2.39 -0.67
C CYS A 42 -5.22 -2.75 0.77
N LEU A 43 -3.98 -3.18 0.98
CA LEU A 43 -3.44 -3.56 2.28
C LEU A 43 -1.91 -3.37 2.31
N ALA A 44 -1.39 -2.78 3.39
CA ALA A 44 0.04 -2.64 3.63
C ALA A 44 0.56 -3.63 4.69
N ALA A 45 1.83 -4.05 4.59
CA ALA A 45 2.40 -5.06 5.50
C ALA A 45 2.34 -4.65 6.98
N ASN A 46 2.46 -3.36 7.30
CA ASN A 46 2.36 -2.92 8.69
C ASN A 46 0.94 -3.11 9.27
N GLN A 47 -0.09 -3.09 8.42
CA GLN A 47 -1.48 -3.37 8.83
C GLN A 47 -1.69 -4.84 9.21
N ILE A 48 -0.79 -5.74 8.84
CA ILE A 48 -0.74 -7.14 9.31
C ILE A 48 0.40 -7.39 10.31
N GLY A 49 0.95 -6.33 10.90
CA GLY A 49 1.96 -6.39 11.95
C GLY A 49 3.41 -6.54 11.47
N VAL A 50 3.67 -6.45 10.17
CA VAL A 50 5.01 -6.59 9.60
C VAL A 50 5.53 -5.22 9.14
N ALA A 51 6.57 -4.71 9.80
CA ALA A 51 7.15 -3.38 9.52
C ALA A 51 8.06 -3.37 8.26
N LYS A 52 7.57 -3.93 7.14
CA LYS A 52 8.24 -3.92 5.82
C LYS A 52 7.48 -3.03 4.84
N SER A 53 8.20 -2.40 3.94
CA SER A 53 7.62 -1.51 2.92
C SER A 53 7.08 -2.32 1.74
N ILE A 54 6.01 -3.08 1.97
CA ILE A 54 5.32 -3.89 0.96
C ILE A 54 3.83 -3.57 1.03
N VAL A 55 3.22 -3.40 -0.14
CA VAL A 55 1.79 -3.10 -0.26
C VAL A 55 1.17 -3.95 -1.35
N ALA A 56 -0.07 -4.37 -1.14
CA ALA A 56 -0.91 -5.00 -2.15
C ALA A 56 -2.11 -4.09 -2.44
N TYR A 57 -2.55 -4.04 -3.69
CA TYR A 57 -3.74 -3.29 -4.08
C TYR A 57 -4.44 -3.94 -5.27
N LEU A 58 -5.74 -3.69 -5.40
CA LEU A 58 -6.55 -4.03 -6.56
C LEU A 58 -6.59 -2.85 -7.53
N ASP A 59 -6.38 -3.10 -8.81
CA ASP A 59 -6.58 -2.08 -9.84
C ASP A 59 -8.06 -1.94 -10.24
N GLU A 60 -8.34 -1.14 -11.28
CA GLU A 60 -9.71 -0.88 -11.74
C GLU A 60 -10.43 -2.11 -12.32
N ASN A 61 -9.72 -3.21 -12.59
CA ASN A 61 -10.27 -4.49 -13.05
C ASN A 61 -10.28 -5.56 -11.94
N ASP A 62 -10.12 -5.15 -10.69
CA ASP A 62 -9.98 -6.04 -9.52
C ASP A 62 -8.77 -6.99 -9.61
N GLU A 63 -7.76 -6.66 -10.43
CA GLU A 63 -6.52 -7.43 -10.50
C GLU A 63 -5.59 -7.02 -9.36
N ALA A 64 -5.08 -8.01 -8.61
CA ALA A 64 -4.20 -7.77 -7.48
C ALA A 64 -2.74 -7.55 -7.91
N HIS A 65 -2.13 -6.49 -7.40
CA HIS A 65 -0.74 -6.12 -7.64
C HIS A 65 0.00 -5.93 -6.33
N VAL A 66 1.31 -6.23 -6.32
CA VAL A 66 2.19 -6.00 -5.17
C VAL A 66 3.28 -5.00 -5.55
N MET A 67 3.54 -4.04 -4.68
CA MET A 67 4.68 -3.13 -4.78
C MET A 67 5.59 -3.28 -3.57
N TYR A 68 6.87 -3.46 -3.85
CA TYR A 68 7.93 -3.37 -2.86
C TYR A 68 8.54 -1.96 -2.91
N ASN A 69 8.83 -1.40 -1.74
CA ASN A 69 9.52 -0.12 -1.58
C ASN A 69 8.92 1.03 -2.43
N PRO A 70 7.59 1.25 -2.46
CA PRO A 70 7.01 2.26 -3.34
C PRO A 70 7.39 3.69 -2.91
N VAL A 71 7.85 4.49 -3.87
CA VAL A 71 8.26 5.88 -3.68
C VAL A 71 7.59 6.77 -4.72
N LEU A 72 6.79 7.73 -4.23
CA LEU A 72 6.22 8.80 -5.03
C LEU A 72 7.33 9.68 -5.62
N LYS A 73 7.39 9.81 -6.94
CA LYS A 73 8.39 10.61 -7.67
C LYS A 73 7.82 11.91 -8.25
N LEU A 74 6.54 11.91 -8.59
CA LEU A 74 5.84 13.07 -9.14
C LEU A 74 4.36 13.00 -8.74
N ALA A 75 3.76 14.15 -8.48
CA ALA A 75 2.36 14.27 -8.10
C ALA A 75 1.76 15.54 -8.72
N LEU A 76 0.64 15.43 -9.43
CA LEU A 76 -0.03 16.52 -10.15
C LEU A 76 -1.54 16.44 -9.94
N GLY A 77 -2.21 17.61 -9.96
CA GLY A 77 -3.66 17.71 -9.80
C GLY A 77 -4.10 17.42 -8.36
N ALA A 78 -3.70 18.28 -7.43
CA ALA A 78 -4.07 18.13 -6.02
C ALA A 78 -5.59 18.32 -5.84
N PHE A 79 -6.21 17.44 -5.05
CA PHE A 79 -7.60 17.54 -4.65
C PHE A 79 -7.78 17.07 -3.21
N LYS A 80 -8.85 17.55 -2.56
CA LYS A 80 -9.25 17.12 -1.22
C LYS A 80 -10.28 16.03 -1.32
N THR A 81 -10.16 15.03 -0.45
CA THR A 81 -11.12 13.93 -0.35
C THR A 81 -11.13 13.38 1.07
N THR A 82 -12.03 12.45 1.31
CA THR A 82 -12.13 11.70 2.55
C THR A 82 -11.81 10.24 2.26
N GLU A 83 -11.02 9.61 3.11
CA GLU A 83 -10.62 8.20 3.00
C GLU A 83 -10.94 7.47 4.30
N GLY A 84 -11.40 6.22 4.17
CA GLY A 84 -11.36 5.24 5.25
C GLY A 84 -10.07 4.41 5.21
N CYS A 85 -9.77 3.74 6.31
CA CYS A 85 -8.66 2.80 6.40
C CYS A 85 -9.10 1.57 7.20
N LEU A 86 -8.74 0.36 6.75
CA LEU A 86 -9.11 -0.90 7.42
C LEU A 86 -8.68 -0.98 8.89
N THR A 87 -7.67 -0.20 9.27
CA THR A 87 -7.09 -0.17 10.61
C THR A 87 -7.54 1.05 11.42
N ARG A 88 -8.53 1.82 10.94
CA ARG A 88 -9.07 3.03 11.58
C ARG A 88 -10.59 3.02 11.54
N ASP A 89 -11.20 3.48 12.62
CA ASP A 89 -12.66 3.57 12.70
C ASP A 89 -13.20 4.91 12.15
N GLU A 90 -12.36 5.97 12.16
CA GLU A 90 -12.71 7.30 11.65
C GLU A 90 -12.13 7.54 10.27
N GLU A 91 -12.88 8.26 9.42
CA GLU A 91 -12.38 8.73 8.14
C GLU A 91 -11.42 9.92 8.29
N SER A 92 -10.40 9.99 7.44
CA SER A 92 -9.49 11.13 7.38
C SER A 92 -9.72 12.02 6.16
N LYS A 93 -9.64 13.33 6.40
CA LYS A 93 -9.59 14.34 5.33
C LYS A 93 -8.15 14.45 4.83
N VAL A 94 -7.93 14.08 3.58
CA VAL A 94 -6.60 14.07 2.98
C VAL A 94 -6.53 14.94 1.73
N THR A 95 -5.30 15.29 1.34
CA THR A 95 -5.01 15.86 0.01
C THR A 95 -4.27 14.81 -0.81
N ARG A 96 -4.81 14.50 -1.98
CA ARG A 96 -4.28 13.51 -2.92
C ARG A 96 -4.02 14.16 -4.26
N PHE A 97 -3.27 13.48 -5.10
CA PHE A 97 -2.95 13.92 -6.44
C PHE A 97 -3.56 12.96 -7.46
N ASP A 98 -4.32 13.50 -8.41
CA ASP A 98 -5.02 12.72 -9.44
C ASP A 98 -4.04 11.97 -10.35
N ARG A 99 -2.82 12.49 -10.53
CA ARG A 99 -1.79 11.85 -11.37
C ARG A 99 -0.49 11.75 -10.61
N ILE A 100 0.04 10.54 -10.52
CA ILE A 100 1.30 10.27 -9.84
C ILE A 100 2.23 9.43 -10.68
N LYS A 101 3.54 9.60 -10.47
CA LYS A 101 4.57 8.68 -10.94
C LYS A 101 5.19 8.01 -9.74
N VAL A 102 5.19 6.69 -9.70
CA VAL A 102 5.74 5.90 -8.60
C VAL A 102 6.89 5.04 -9.11
N ALA A 103 7.99 5.03 -8.37
CA ALA A 103 9.03 4.02 -8.53
C ALA A 103 8.88 2.99 -7.41
N TYR A 104 8.98 1.72 -7.75
CA TYR A 104 8.80 0.59 -6.83
C TYR A 104 9.52 -0.61 -7.41
N ASP A 105 9.64 -1.68 -6.64
CA ASP A 105 10.15 -2.96 -7.14
C ASP A 105 9.01 -3.99 -7.24
N GLU A 106 9.13 -4.89 -8.21
CA GLU A 106 8.30 -6.09 -8.35
C GLU A 106 9.19 -7.32 -8.18
N LEU A 107 8.67 -8.36 -7.54
CA LEU A 107 9.35 -9.64 -7.48
C LEU A 107 9.18 -10.37 -8.81
N ALA A 108 10.29 -10.61 -9.51
CA ALA A 108 10.32 -11.40 -10.74
C ALA A 108 11.58 -12.27 -10.77
N ASP A 109 11.41 -13.55 -11.11
CA ASP A 109 12.48 -14.54 -11.17
C ASP A 109 13.29 -14.62 -9.85
N GLY A 110 12.60 -14.52 -8.71
CA GLY A 110 13.21 -14.57 -7.37
C GLY A 110 14.03 -13.33 -6.99
N ALA A 111 13.94 -12.23 -7.73
CA ALA A 111 14.64 -10.98 -7.43
C ALA A 111 13.72 -9.77 -7.56
N LEU A 112 13.99 -8.75 -6.75
CA LEU A 112 13.33 -7.45 -6.90
C LEU A 112 13.84 -6.75 -8.15
N LYS A 113 12.92 -6.39 -9.05
CA LYS A 113 13.20 -5.66 -10.29
C LYS A 113 12.58 -4.27 -10.20
N PRO A 114 13.36 -3.20 -10.45
CA PRO A 114 12.84 -1.85 -10.39
C PRO A 114 11.86 -1.58 -11.52
N ARG A 115 10.79 -0.89 -11.16
CA ARG A 115 9.71 -0.43 -12.03
C ARG A 115 9.47 1.06 -11.83
N LYS A 116 8.86 1.65 -12.84
CA LYS A 116 8.34 3.01 -12.77
C LYS A 116 7.05 3.07 -13.56
N ARG A 117 5.97 3.49 -12.92
CA ARG A 117 4.64 3.54 -13.54
C ARG A 117 3.94 4.83 -13.19
N ASP A 118 3.14 5.30 -14.14
CA ASP A 118 2.21 6.41 -13.94
C ASP A 118 0.86 5.83 -13.53
N PHE A 119 0.25 6.41 -12.50
CA PHE A 119 -1.08 6.07 -12.01
C PHE A 119 -1.96 7.30 -12.05
N THR A 120 -3.25 7.08 -12.30
CA THR A 120 -4.26 8.14 -12.35
C THR A 120 -5.50 7.78 -11.54
N GLY A 121 -6.32 8.78 -11.20
CA GLY A 121 -7.64 8.58 -10.60
C GLY A 121 -7.62 7.76 -9.31
N TRP A 122 -8.54 6.79 -9.21
CA TRP A 122 -8.73 5.99 -8.00
C TRP A 122 -7.49 5.17 -7.62
N THR A 123 -6.86 4.50 -8.58
CA THR A 123 -5.62 3.74 -8.29
C THR A 123 -4.49 4.66 -7.82
N ALA A 124 -4.38 5.88 -8.35
CA ALA A 124 -3.41 6.84 -7.83
C ALA A 124 -3.68 7.19 -6.37
N GLN A 125 -4.94 7.37 -5.99
CA GLN A 125 -5.35 7.64 -4.62
C GLN A 125 -4.98 6.49 -3.68
N ILE A 126 -5.33 5.24 -4.04
CA ILE A 126 -4.97 4.03 -3.29
C ILE A 126 -3.46 3.92 -3.08
N VAL A 127 -2.67 4.07 -4.14
CA VAL A 127 -1.22 3.92 -4.06
C VAL A 127 -0.59 5.00 -3.16
N GLN A 128 -1.12 6.22 -3.18
CA GLN A 128 -0.66 7.27 -2.24
C GLN A 128 -0.97 6.92 -0.79
N HIS A 129 -2.16 6.40 -0.51
CA HIS A 129 -2.55 5.91 0.81
C HIS A 129 -1.60 4.81 1.30
N MET A 130 -1.31 3.82 0.44
CA MET A 130 -0.39 2.72 0.75
C MET A 130 1.06 3.18 0.96
N ILE A 131 1.52 4.19 0.22
CA ILE A 131 2.82 4.82 0.44
C ILE A 131 2.88 5.52 1.81
N ASP A 132 1.78 6.11 2.27
CA ASP A 132 1.71 6.73 3.60
C ASP A 132 1.81 5.68 4.71
N HIS A 133 1.14 4.53 4.58
CA HIS A 133 1.34 3.39 5.49
C HIS A 133 2.82 2.97 5.60
N CYS A 134 3.52 2.86 4.47
CA CYS A 134 4.96 2.53 4.46
C CYS A 134 5.82 3.57 5.20
N LYS A 135 5.35 4.82 5.30
CA LYS A 135 6.01 5.91 6.01
C LYS A 135 5.59 6.03 7.47
N GLY A 136 4.75 5.11 7.97
CA GLY A 136 4.17 5.21 9.30
C GLY A 136 3.22 6.40 9.44
N LYS A 137 2.56 6.82 8.37
CA LYS A 137 1.57 7.89 8.39
C LYS A 137 0.19 7.27 8.36
N LEU A 138 -0.56 7.52 9.42
CA LEU A 138 -1.95 7.08 9.50
C LEU A 138 -2.81 7.96 8.61
N VAL A 139 -3.68 7.29 7.87
CA VAL A 139 -4.76 7.84 7.07
C VAL A 139 -6.05 7.26 7.62
#